data_AF-A0A7S4ISC5-F1
#
_entry.id   AF-A0A7S4ISC5-F1
#
_cell.length_a   1.000
_cell.length_b   1.000
_cell.length_c   1.000
_cell.angle_alpha   90.00
_cell.angle_beta   90.00
_cell.angle_gamma   90.00
#
_symmetry.space_group_name_H-M   'P 1'
#
loop_
_entity.id
_entity.type
_entity.pdbx_description
1 polymer ?
#
loop_
_entity_poly.entity_id
_entity_poly.type
_entity_poly.pdbx_seq_one_letter_code
_entity_poly.pdbx_strand_id
1 'polypeptide(L)'
;MLGRRVTSRLSCFSVTTWAPKFSIIHMPRYNVLYSKRNYTEGGQFENNRKEEHFYVPLAYENFCRYLFVPNFVKSLKEVCSGKKNQFVEDFDTAALDTLKTTINDIVTQQEKKNIKAEIDAASRGHFIVGSTLYETYEFLKPYAKDHNHLLIMIENALQQQGDTIIGTLMKVPVLGKDPIQSLDRLVNFPLSLLGDGFAYQKSMDEEHSSMQIDIEKCFFHDFFHDRDRKFLTKVACSWYHTWSKYVDVEKHHVKFSRVNCMCKGDKKCTFLLKRMEKLQDLQVAPDVPLN
;
A
#
# COMPACT_ATOMS: atom_id res chain seq x y z
N MET A 1 -64.47 -32.66 19.51
CA MET A 1 -63.01 -32.89 19.57
C MET A 1 -62.46 -32.75 18.16
N LEU A 2 -61.90 -31.58 17.84
CA LEU A 2 -61.38 -31.24 16.50
C LEU A 2 -59.86 -31.18 16.57
N GLY A 3 -59.19 -32.07 15.82
CA GLY A 3 -57.74 -32.20 15.77
C GLY A 3 -57.09 -31.05 14.98
N ARG A 4 -56.17 -30.33 15.62
CA ARG A 4 -55.32 -29.32 14.98
C ARG A 4 -54.15 -30.01 14.26
N ARG A 5 -54.06 -29.85 12.94
CA ARG A 5 -52.84 -30.07 12.17
C ARG A 5 -51.91 -28.86 12.35
N VAL A 6 -50.70 -29.10 12.85
CA VAL A 6 -49.61 -28.13 12.84
C VAL A 6 -48.91 -28.24 11.47
N THR A 7 -49.00 -27.20 10.66
CA THR A 7 -48.20 -27.05 9.44
C THR A 7 -47.03 -26.12 9.72
N SER A 8 -45.81 -26.66 9.69
CA SER A 8 -44.57 -25.88 9.77
C SER A 8 -44.37 -25.14 8.44
N ARG A 9 -44.61 -23.83 8.44
CA ARG A 9 -44.13 -22.94 7.37
C ARG A 9 -42.68 -22.56 7.66
N LEU A 10 -41.76 -23.10 6.87
CA LEU A 10 -40.41 -22.55 6.71
C LEU A 10 -40.54 -21.21 5.98
N SER A 11 -40.35 -20.12 6.71
CA SER A 11 -40.17 -18.79 6.14
C SER A 11 -38.78 -18.68 5.54
N CYS A 12 -38.69 -18.61 4.21
CA CYS A 12 -37.50 -18.12 3.52
C CYS A 12 -37.26 -16.66 3.93
N PHE A 13 -36.25 -16.42 4.77
CA PHE A 13 -35.64 -15.11 4.88
C PHE A 13 -34.82 -14.87 3.61
N SER A 14 -35.30 -13.98 2.73
CA SER A 14 -34.45 -13.40 1.69
C SER A 14 -33.46 -12.47 2.39
N VAL A 15 -32.20 -12.90 2.50
CA VAL A 15 -31.09 -12.00 2.80
C VAL A 15 -30.87 -11.17 1.53
N THR A 16 -31.52 -10.01 1.46
CA THR A 16 -31.16 -8.98 0.50
C THR A 16 -29.80 -8.42 0.92
N THR A 17 -28.73 -9.02 0.40
CA THR A 17 -27.38 -8.48 0.50
C THR A 17 -27.34 -7.10 -0.12
N TRP A 18 -27.34 -6.08 0.72
CA TRP A 18 -26.94 -4.72 0.39
C TRP A 18 -25.45 -4.72 0.07
N ALA A 19 -25.10 -5.11 -1.15
CA ALA A 19 -23.80 -4.80 -1.72
C ALA A 19 -23.86 -3.33 -2.19
N PRO A 20 -23.05 -2.41 -1.66
CA PRO A 20 -22.93 -1.10 -2.27
C PRO A 20 -22.48 -1.30 -3.72
N LYS A 21 -23.22 -0.69 -4.66
CA LYS A 21 -22.79 -0.53 -6.05
C LYS A 21 -21.51 0.31 -6.03
N PHE A 22 -20.37 -0.33 -5.85
CA PHE A 22 -19.15 0.17 -6.42
C PHE A 22 -19.40 0.12 -7.92
N SER A 23 -19.63 1.29 -8.52
CA SER A 23 -19.28 1.47 -9.92
C SER A 23 -17.84 0.98 -9.99
N ILE A 24 -17.64 -0.22 -10.55
CA ILE A 24 -16.34 -0.64 -11.03
C ILE A 24 -15.97 0.50 -11.95
N ILE A 25 -15.11 1.40 -11.47
CA ILE A 25 -14.32 2.21 -12.37
C ILE A 25 -13.72 1.15 -13.26
N HIS A 26 -14.16 1.10 -14.51
CA HIS A 26 -13.52 0.29 -15.53
C HIS A 26 -12.10 0.84 -15.57
N MET A 27 -11.23 0.30 -14.73
CA MET A 27 -9.81 0.33 -15.00
C MET A 27 -9.74 -0.29 -16.40
N PRO A 28 -9.26 0.46 -17.41
CA PRO A 28 -9.16 -0.09 -18.75
C PRO A 28 -8.48 -1.45 -18.63
N ARG A 29 -9.00 -2.46 -19.31
CA ARG A 29 -8.34 -3.78 -19.35
C ARG A 29 -6.91 -3.52 -19.84
N TYR A 30 -5.97 -3.47 -18.90
CA TYR A 30 -4.56 -3.34 -19.23
C TYR A 30 -4.18 -4.67 -19.84
N ASN A 31 -4.19 -4.74 -21.17
CA ASN A 31 -3.35 -5.69 -21.87
C ASN A 31 -1.93 -5.26 -21.54
N VAL A 32 -1.37 -5.84 -20.48
CA VAL A 32 0.07 -5.82 -20.28
C VAL A 32 0.63 -6.69 -21.40
N LEU A 33 0.90 -6.06 -22.55
CA LEU A 33 1.57 -6.70 -23.67
C LEU A 33 3.01 -6.94 -23.21
N TYR A 34 3.25 -8.13 -22.68
CA TYR A 34 4.60 -8.58 -22.38
C TYR A 34 5.33 -8.80 -23.72
N SER A 35 6.35 -7.99 -23.99
CA SER A 35 7.23 -8.25 -25.13
C SER A 35 7.91 -9.60 -24.94
N LYS A 36 7.89 -10.46 -25.97
CA LYS A 36 8.86 -11.55 -26.07
C LYS A 36 10.25 -10.95 -26.07
N ARG A 37 11.12 -11.40 -25.17
CA ARG A 37 12.55 -11.03 -25.16
C ARG A 37 13.25 -11.85 -26.23
N ASN A 38 13.91 -11.20 -27.18
CA ASN A 38 14.87 -11.84 -28.05
C ASN A 38 16.25 -11.66 -27.40
N TYR A 39 16.89 -12.76 -27.03
CA TYR A 39 18.31 -12.76 -26.66
C TYR A 39 19.11 -12.65 -27.96
N THR A 40 19.92 -11.62 -28.10
CA THR A 40 21.00 -11.60 -29.09
C THR A 40 22.28 -12.10 -28.43
N GLU A 41 22.99 -12.98 -29.13
CA GLU A 41 24.33 -13.43 -28.75
C GLU A 41 25.26 -12.21 -28.74
N GLY A 42 25.59 -11.69 -27.55
CA GLY A 42 26.44 -10.49 -27.44
C GLY A 42 26.30 -9.70 -26.14
N GLY A 43 25.28 -9.95 -25.31
CA GLY A 43 25.23 -9.44 -23.93
C GLY A 43 25.11 -7.91 -23.76
N GLN A 44 24.81 -7.15 -24.82
CA GLN A 44 24.51 -5.73 -24.72
C GLN A 44 23.01 -5.47 -24.83
N PHE A 45 22.45 -4.86 -23.77
CA PHE A 45 21.06 -4.43 -23.70
C PHE A 45 20.89 -3.08 -24.44
N GLU A 46 20.39 -3.09 -25.67
CA GLU A 46 19.82 -1.89 -26.26
C GLU A 46 18.34 -1.76 -25.88
N ASN A 47 18.05 -0.81 -24.99
CA ASN A 47 16.70 -0.57 -24.48
C ASN A 47 15.95 0.40 -25.41
N ASN A 48 15.52 -0.07 -26.58
CA ASN A 48 14.66 0.69 -27.50
C ASN A 48 13.17 0.62 -27.08
N ARG A 49 12.83 1.07 -25.86
CA ARG A 49 11.45 1.26 -25.39
C ARG A 49 11.25 2.69 -24.92
N LYS A 50 10.55 3.52 -25.69
CA LYS A 50 10.26 4.90 -25.29
C LYS A 50 8.79 5.25 -25.04
N GLU A 51 7.80 4.40 -25.34
CA GLU A 51 6.41 4.91 -25.40
C GLU A 51 5.36 4.24 -24.50
N GLU A 52 5.57 3.04 -23.94
CA GLU A 52 4.50 2.37 -23.14
C GLU A 52 4.57 2.58 -21.62
N HIS A 53 5.62 3.22 -21.09
CA HIS A 53 5.83 3.35 -19.64
C HIS A 53 5.11 4.55 -18.99
N PHE A 54 4.51 5.45 -19.76
CA PHE A 54 3.90 6.68 -19.23
C PHE A 54 2.56 6.48 -18.49
N TYR A 55 1.81 5.42 -18.77
CA TYR A 55 0.45 5.25 -18.23
C TYR A 55 0.40 4.82 -16.76
N VAL A 56 1.37 4.02 -16.31
CA VAL A 56 1.32 3.43 -14.96
C VAL A 56 1.57 4.49 -13.87
N PRO A 57 2.59 5.38 -13.98
CA PRO A 57 2.80 6.44 -13.01
C PRO A 57 1.62 7.42 -12.89
N LEU A 58 1.00 7.79 -14.03
CA LEU A 58 -0.16 8.68 -14.03
C LEU A 58 -1.41 8.03 -13.41
N ALA A 59 -1.62 6.74 -13.66
CA ALA A 59 -2.69 5.99 -13.02
C ALA A 59 -2.50 5.91 -11.50
N TYR A 60 -1.26 5.76 -11.02
CA TYR A 60 -0.95 5.76 -9.60
C TYR A 60 -1.17 7.14 -8.95
N GLU A 61 -0.76 8.22 -9.60
CA GLU A 61 -1.06 9.57 -9.14
C GLU A 61 -2.57 9.79 -8.97
N ASN A 62 -3.35 9.42 -9.98
CA ASN A 62 -4.81 9.52 -9.96
C ASN A 62 -5.44 8.63 -8.88
N PHE A 63 -4.91 7.42 -8.70
CA PHE A 63 -5.31 6.55 -7.59
C PHE A 63 -5.08 7.25 -6.25
N CYS A 64 -3.90 7.84 -6.03
CA CYS A 64 -3.59 8.54 -4.80
C CYS A 64 -4.54 9.73 -4.57
N ARG A 65 -4.81 10.51 -5.61
CA ARG A 65 -5.70 11.67 -5.51
C ARG A 65 -7.16 11.30 -5.24
N TYR A 66 -7.71 10.44 -6.09
CA TYR A 66 -9.16 10.23 -6.15
C TYR A 66 -9.65 9.05 -5.34
N LEU A 67 -8.75 8.11 -4.99
CA LEU A 67 -9.10 6.92 -4.23
C LEU A 67 -8.41 6.89 -2.88
N PHE A 68 -7.12 7.22 -2.79
CA PHE A 68 -6.42 7.12 -1.51
C PHE A 68 -6.97 8.10 -0.48
N VAL A 69 -6.99 9.42 -0.76
CA VAL A 69 -7.43 10.43 0.21
C VAL A 69 -8.86 10.18 0.70
N PRO A 70 -9.87 9.95 -0.17
CA PRO A 70 -11.24 9.73 0.30
C PRO A 70 -11.40 8.43 1.12
N ASN A 71 -10.71 7.36 0.72
CA ASN A 71 -10.78 6.09 1.46
C ASN A 71 -10.04 6.18 2.79
N PHE A 72 -8.90 6.88 2.84
CA PHE A 72 -8.18 7.12 4.08
C PHE A 72 -9.04 7.89 5.09
N VAL A 73 -9.67 8.99 4.66
CA VAL A 73 -10.59 9.78 5.50
C VAL A 73 -11.79 8.94 5.96
N LYS A 74 -12.32 8.09 5.09
CA LYS A 74 -13.38 7.15 5.46
C LYS A 74 -12.92 6.14 6.54
N SER A 75 -11.77 5.51 6.35
CA SER A 75 -11.19 4.59 7.34
C SER A 75 -10.90 5.31 8.65
N LEU A 76 -10.45 6.56 8.60
CA LEU A 76 -10.25 7.39 9.78
C LEU A 76 -11.58 7.65 10.52
N LYS A 77 -12.66 8.00 9.80
CA LYS A 77 -14.01 8.13 10.40
C LYS A 77 -14.45 6.83 11.08
N GLU A 78 -14.22 5.67 10.45
CA GLU A 78 -14.57 4.36 11.01
C GLU A 78 -13.75 4.05 12.27
N VAL A 79 -12.43 4.31 12.23
CA VAL A 79 -11.55 4.17 13.40
C VAL A 79 -11.99 5.10 14.52
N CYS A 80 -12.33 6.37 14.23
CA CYS A 80 -12.83 7.36 15.19
C CYS A 80 -14.27 7.12 15.69
N SER A 81 -15.07 6.27 15.03
CA SER A 81 -16.44 5.94 15.43
C SER A 81 -16.58 4.57 16.11
N GLY A 82 -15.58 3.70 16.01
CA GLY A 82 -15.60 2.36 16.60
C GLY A 82 -15.75 2.35 18.13
N LYS A 83 -16.38 1.29 18.68
CA LYS A 83 -16.64 1.12 20.13
C LYS A 83 -15.39 1.08 21.04
N LYS A 84 -14.19 1.09 20.46
CA LYS A 84 -12.90 1.19 21.18
C LYS A 84 -12.34 2.61 21.21
N ASN A 85 -13.11 3.65 20.83
CA ASN A 85 -12.62 5.03 20.84
C ASN A 85 -12.39 5.57 22.24
N GLN A 86 -11.20 5.26 22.75
CA GLN A 86 -10.56 5.96 23.84
C GLN A 86 -9.62 7.07 23.32
N PHE A 87 -9.55 7.26 21.99
CA PHE A 87 -8.45 7.98 21.33
C PHE A 87 -8.67 9.49 21.20
N VAL A 88 -9.92 9.94 21.12
CA VAL A 88 -10.25 11.36 20.91
C VAL A 88 -11.47 11.71 21.75
N GLU A 89 -11.34 12.68 22.66
CA GLU A 89 -12.47 13.25 23.41
C GLU A 89 -13.14 14.32 22.53
N ASP A 90 -14.47 14.31 22.47
CA ASP A 90 -15.29 15.36 21.85
C ASP A 90 -14.95 15.70 20.39
N PHE A 91 -14.44 14.73 19.62
CA PHE A 91 -14.09 14.95 18.22
C PHE A 91 -15.29 14.84 17.28
N ASP A 92 -15.64 15.96 16.65
CA ASP A 92 -16.64 16.00 15.61
C ASP A 92 -16.10 15.36 14.32
N THR A 93 -16.63 14.20 13.96
CA THR A 93 -16.27 13.52 12.70
C THR A 93 -16.57 14.34 11.44
N ALA A 94 -17.42 15.37 11.51
CA ALA A 94 -17.62 16.33 10.42
C ALA A 94 -16.35 17.17 10.16
N ALA A 95 -15.51 17.39 11.17
CA ALA A 95 -14.22 18.06 11.02
C ALA A 95 -13.27 17.30 10.06
N LEU A 96 -13.46 16.00 9.87
CA LEU A 96 -12.69 15.22 8.90
C LEU A 96 -13.00 15.57 7.43
N ASP A 97 -14.16 16.17 7.15
CA ASP A 97 -14.45 16.70 5.81
C ASP A 97 -13.65 17.97 5.52
N THR A 98 -13.37 18.78 6.55
CA THR A 98 -12.43 19.90 6.48
C THR A 98 -11.00 19.41 6.21
N LEU A 99 -10.56 18.33 6.86
CA LEU A 99 -9.26 17.70 6.60
C LEU A 99 -9.13 17.26 5.14
N LYS A 100 -10.15 16.58 4.59
CA LYS A 100 -10.18 16.17 3.18
C LYS A 100 -10.00 17.36 2.24
N THR A 101 -10.70 18.47 2.51
CA THR A 101 -10.62 19.69 1.71
C THR A 101 -9.23 20.31 1.81
N THR A 102 -8.69 20.41 3.03
CA THR A 102 -7.34 20.94 3.31
C THR A 102 -6.26 20.16 2.56
N ILE A 103 -6.31 18.83 2.56
CA ILE A 103 -5.36 17.99 1.81
C ILE A 103 -5.44 18.27 0.32
N ASN A 104 -6.65 18.37 -0.25
CA ASN A 104 -6.82 18.67 -1.69
C ASN A 104 -6.30 20.06 -2.05
N ASP A 105 -6.50 21.04 -1.18
CA ASP A 105 -6.00 22.41 -1.38
C ASP A 105 -4.48 22.44 -1.35
N ILE A 106 -3.85 21.74 -0.40
CA ILE A 106 -2.39 21.66 -0.30
C ILE A 106 -1.78 20.98 -1.52
N VAL A 107 -2.36 19.86 -1.97
CA VAL A 107 -1.93 19.18 -3.19
C VAL A 107 -2.03 20.14 -4.38
N THR A 108 -3.17 20.83 -4.54
CA THR A 108 -3.39 21.79 -5.63
C THR A 108 -2.42 22.97 -5.58
N GLN A 109 -2.15 23.51 -4.40
CA GLN A 109 -1.19 24.60 -4.22
C GLN A 109 0.23 24.16 -4.55
N GLN A 110 0.62 22.95 -4.14
CA GLN A 110 1.94 22.45 -4.41
C GLN A 110 2.14 22.15 -5.89
N GLU A 111 1.14 21.63 -6.58
CA GLU A 111 1.17 21.50 -8.04
C GLU A 111 1.44 22.85 -8.69
N LYS A 112 0.73 23.91 -8.28
CA LYS A 112 0.94 25.27 -8.80
C LYS A 112 2.37 25.77 -8.56
N LYS A 113 2.96 25.48 -7.40
CA LYS A 113 4.35 25.84 -7.06
C LYS A 113 5.37 25.01 -7.84
N ASN A 114 5.07 23.74 -8.06
CA ASN A 114 5.97 22.75 -8.65
C ASN A 114 5.76 22.52 -10.14
N ILE A 115 4.94 23.32 -10.85
CA ILE A 115 4.96 23.39 -12.32
C ILE A 115 6.38 23.67 -12.86
N LYS A 116 7.30 24.17 -12.02
CA LYS A 116 8.73 24.36 -12.34
C LYS A 116 9.65 23.20 -11.92
N ALA A 117 9.24 22.33 -11.01
CA ALA A 117 10.04 21.20 -10.54
C ALA A 117 9.53 19.92 -11.22
N GLU A 118 10.36 19.33 -12.08
CA GLU A 118 10.06 18.08 -12.78
C GLU A 118 10.02 16.90 -11.80
N ILE A 119 8.96 16.80 -11.00
CA ILE A 119 8.66 15.63 -10.18
C ILE A 119 7.84 14.68 -11.05
N ASP A 120 8.31 13.44 -11.24
CA ASP A 120 7.58 12.43 -11.99
C ASP A 120 6.21 12.09 -11.34
N ALA A 121 5.29 11.53 -12.12
CA ALA A 121 3.92 11.27 -11.65
C ALA A 121 3.84 10.31 -10.46
N ALA A 122 4.72 9.31 -10.38
CA ALA A 122 4.72 8.39 -9.26
C ALA A 122 5.14 9.10 -7.96
N SER A 123 6.19 9.93 -8.02
CA SER A 123 6.60 10.78 -6.91
C SER A 123 5.53 11.78 -6.47
N ARG A 124 4.71 12.30 -7.40
CA ARG A 124 3.53 13.10 -7.05
C ARG A 124 2.49 12.29 -6.28
N GLY A 125 2.25 11.03 -6.66
CA GLY A 125 1.42 10.10 -5.89
C GLY A 125 1.90 9.94 -4.44
N HIS A 126 3.20 9.71 -4.25
CA HIS A 126 3.79 9.61 -2.91
C HIS A 126 3.72 10.92 -2.13
N PHE A 127 3.86 12.07 -2.79
CA PHE A 127 3.65 13.37 -2.16
C PHE A 127 2.22 13.56 -1.64
N ILE A 128 1.21 13.11 -2.39
CA ILE A 128 -0.19 13.13 -1.94
C ILE A 128 -0.35 12.27 -0.67
N VAL A 129 0.22 11.06 -0.67
CA VAL A 129 0.17 10.16 0.50
C VAL A 129 0.90 10.78 1.69
N GLY A 130 2.12 11.28 1.50
CA GLY A 130 2.93 11.89 2.56
C GLY A 130 2.26 13.13 3.17
N SER A 131 1.72 14.00 2.31
CA SER A 131 0.97 15.18 2.74
C SER A 131 -0.30 14.78 3.49
N THR A 132 -1.04 13.77 3.01
CA THR A 132 -2.22 13.26 3.70
C THR A 132 -1.90 12.85 5.14
N LEU A 133 -0.83 12.06 5.33
CA LEU A 133 -0.44 11.61 6.68
C LEU A 133 0.05 12.77 7.56
N TYR A 134 0.84 13.69 7.01
CA TYR A 134 1.33 14.87 7.72
C TYR A 134 0.18 15.78 8.18
N GLU A 135 -0.70 16.16 7.26
CA GLU A 135 -1.82 17.05 7.54
C GLU A 135 -2.84 16.40 8.48
N THR A 136 -3.07 15.09 8.35
CA THR A 136 -3.90 14.35 9.31
C THR A 136 -3.31 14.42 10.71
N TYR A 137 -2.00 14.22 10.85
CA TYR A 137 -1.32 14.33 12.14
C TYR A 137 -1.45 15.74 12.72
N GLU A 138 -1.12 16.78 11.97
CA GLU A 138 -1.21 18.17 12.46
C GLU A 138 -2.64 18.57 12.80
N PHE A 139 -3.62 18.15 11.99
CA PHE A 139 -5.04 18.44 12.21
C PHE A 139 -5.59 17.77 13.47
N LEU A 140 -5.22 16.51 13.73
CA LEU A 140 -5.74 15.73 14.85
C LEU A 140 -4.96 15.95 16.15
N LYS A 141 -3.73 16.47 16.07
CA LYS A 141 -2.85 16.72 17.23
C LYS A 141 -3.54 17.49 18.37
N PRO A 142 -4.36 18.53 18.15
CA PRO A 142 -5.04 19.24 19.25
C PRO A 142 -6.10 18.42 19.97
N TYR A 143 -6.62 17.37 19.34
CA TYR A 143 -7.71 16.54 19.85
C TYR A 143 -7.20 15.22 20.47
N ALA A 144 -5.97 14.84 20.17
CA ALA A 144 -5.38 13.60 20.64
C ALA A 144 -5.00 13.67 22.12
N LYS A 145 -5.35 12.63 22.89
CA LYS A 145 -4.97 12.51 24.31
C LYS A 145 -3.46 12.43 24.48
N ASP A 146 -2.79 11.71 23.59
CA ASP A 146 -1.34 11.68 23.50
C ASP A 146 -0.87 11.30 22.09
N HIS A 147 0.41 11.56 21.87
CA HIS A 147 1.10 11.39 20.61
C HIS A 147 1.05 9.95 20.07
N ASN A 148 1.31 8.95 20.92
CA ASN A 148 1.40 7.55 20.46
C ASN A 148 0.03 7.03 20.03
N HIS A 149 -1.02 7.38 20.76
CA HIS A 149 -2.38 7.01 20.40
C HIS A 149 -2.83 7.64 19.08
N LEU A 150 -2.44 8.89 18.81
CA LEU A 150 -2.66 9.50 17.50
C LEU A 150 -1.96 8.73 16.37
N LEU A 151 -0.69 8.34 16.56
CA LEU A 151 0.03 7.57 15.56
C LEU A 151 -0.62 6.20 15.30
N ILE A 152 -1.04 5.50 16.36
CA ILE A 152 -1.74 4.21 16.24
C ILE A 152 -3.05 4.38 15.48
N MET A 153 -3.81 5.45 15.74
CA MET A 153 -5.05 5.74 15.03
C MET A 153 -4.82 5.95 13.52
N ILE A 154 -3.85 6.80 13.16
CA ILE A 154 -3.49 7.06 11.77
C ILE A 154 -2.99 5.77 11.10
N GLU A 155 -2.14 5.00 11.79
CA GLU A 155 -1.62 3.72 11.33
C GLU A 155 -2.75 2.71 11.06
N ASN A 156 -3.71 2.59 11.98
CA ASN A 156 -4.86 1.69 11.82
C ASN A 156 -5.73 2.08 10.62
N ALA A 157 -6.02 3.37 10.45
CA ALA A 157 -6.78 3.86 9.30
C ALA A 157 -6.06 3.52 7.98
N LEU A 158 -4.74 3.69 7.95
CA LEU A 158 -3.91 3.39 6.79
C LEU A 158 -3.83 1.89 6.49
N GLN A 159 -3.67 1.05 7.52
CA GLN A 159 -3.66 -0.41 7.37
C GLN A 159 -5.03 -0.92 6.90
N GLN A 160 -6.14 -0.43 7.45
CA GLN A 160 -7.50 -0.83 7.07
C GLN A 160 -7.79 -0.52 5.59
N GLN A 161 -7.33 0.65 5.11
CA GLN A 161 -7.41 0.99 3.70
C GLN A 161 -6.55 0.06 2.84
N GLY A 162 -5.31 -0.20 3.27
CA GLY A 162 -4.39 -1.14 2.62
C GLY A 162 -5.01 -2.52 2.49
N ASP A 163 -5.64 -3.02 3.54
CA ASP A 163 -6.26 -4.35 3.57
C ASP A 163 -7.39 -4.47 2.55
N THR A 164 -8.18 -3.41 2.38
CA THR A 164 -9.28 -3.38 1.42
C THR A 164 -8.78 -3.43 -0.02
N ILE A 165 -7.74 -2.64 -0.33
CA ILE A 165 -7.23 -2.48 -1.71
C ILE A 165 -6.31 -3.64 -2.08
N ILE A 166 -5.28 -3.88 -1.26
CA ILE A 166 -4.27 -4.91 -1.50
C ILE A 166 -4.88 -6.29 -1.33
N GLY A 167 -5.72 -6.51 -0.31
CA GLY A 167 -6.39 -7.79 -0.11
C GLY A 167 -7.32 -8.17 -1.27
N THR A 168 -7.78 -7.20 -2.06
CA THR A 168 -8.51 -7.48 -3.30
C THR A 168 -7.56 -7.81 -4.44
N LEU A 169 -6.47 -7.06 -4.60
CA LEU A 169 -5.50 -7.24 -5.70
C LEU A 169 -4.71 -8.57 -5.57
N MET A 170 -4.32 -8.95 -4.35
CA MET A 170 -3.45 -10.10 -4.08
C MET A 170 -4.17 -11.45 -4.08
N LYS A 171 -5.50 -11.47 -4.24
CA LYS A 171 -6.26 -12.72 -4.43
C LYS A 171 -5.99 -13.37 -5.79
N VAL A 172 -5.31 -12.70 -6.71
CA VAL A 172 -4.95 -13.24 -8.03
C VAL A 172 -3.84 -14.29 -7.87
N PRO A 173 -4.05 -15.54 -8.30
CA PRO A 173 -3.03 -16.57 -8.22
C PRO A 173 -1.82 -16.23 -9.11
N VAL A 174 -0.62 -16.47 -8.58
CA VAL A 174 0.63 -16.36 -9.31
C VAL A 174 0.79 -17.62 -10.16
N LEU A 175 0.30 -17.55 -11.39
CA LEU A 175 0.36 -18.66 -12.33
C LEU A 175 1.71 -18.66 -13.05
N GLY A 176 2.68 -19.44 -12.55
CA GLY A 176 3.98 -19.62 -13.18
C GLY A 176 4.65 -20.92 -12.79
N LYS A 177 5.35 -21.56 -13.74
CA LYS A 177 6.16 -22.77 -13.49
C LYS A 177 7.44 -22.46 -12.71
N ASP A 178 7.95 -21.23 -12.83
CA ASP A 178 9.09 -20.71 -12.08
C ASP A 178 8.60 -19.63 -11.09
N PRO A 179 8.54 -19.94 -9.78
CA PRO A 179 8.05 -19.00 -8.79
C PRO A 179 8.93 -17.74 -8.70
N ILE A 180 10.24 -17.80 -8.96
CA ILE A 180 11.14 -16.63 -8.83
C ILE A 180 10.97 -15.67 -10.00
N GLN A 181 10.87 -16.19 -11.23
CA GLN A 181 10.51 -15.33 -12.36
C GLN A 181 9.12 -14.71 -12.18
N SER A 182 8.21 -15.42 -11.52
CA SER A 182 6.89 -14.89 -11.22
C SER A 182 6.96 -13.81 -10.15
N LEU A 183 7.79 -13.99 -9.12
CA LEU A 183 8.09 -12.97 -8.11
C LEU A 183 8.72 -11.73 -8.71
N ASP A 184 9.67 -11.89 -9.64
CA ASP A 184 10.31 -10.75 -10.31
C ASP A 184 9.26 -9.88 -11.00
N ARG A 185 8.28 -10.49 -11.69
CA ARG A 185 7.17 -9.74 -12.28
C ARG A 185 6.30 -9.07 -11.23
N LEU A 186 5.97 -9.76 -10.13
CA LEU A 186 5.17 -9.21 -9.05
C LEU A 186 5.85 -8.06 -8.32
N VAL A 187 7.17 -8.07 -8.24
CA VAL A 187 7.98 -7.03 -7.58
C VAL A 187 8.23 -5.84 -8.51
N ASN A 188 8.43 -6.08 -9.80
CA ASN A 188 8.73 -5.01 -10.76
C ASN A 188 7.57 -4.01 -10.93
N PHE A 189 6.31 -4.48 -10.85
CA PHE A 189 5.16 -3.57 -10.87
C PHE A 189 5.19 -2.55 -9.70
N PRO A 190 5.23 -2.98 -8.42
CA PRO A 190 5.49 -2.11 -7.27
C PRO A 190 6.67 -1.16 -7.45
N LEU A 191 7.81 -1.67 -7.90
CA LEU A 191 9.04 -0.87 -8.03
C LEU A 191 8.89 0.22 -9.10
N SER A 192 8.12 -0.04 -10.16
CA SER A 192 7.80 0.96 -11.18
C SER A 192 6.90 2.10 -10.66
N LEU A 193 6.22 1.89 -9.53
CA LEU A 193 5.38 2.90 -8.88
C LEU A 193 6.17 3.77 -7.89
N LEU A 194 7.46 3.54 -7.68
CA LEU A 194 8.25 4.34 -6.74
C LEU A 194 8.55 5.74 -7.30
N GLY A 195 8.95 5.86 -8.56
CA GLY A 195 9.38 7.14 -9.14
C GLY A 195 10.72 7.66 -8.59
N ASP A 196 11.07 8.89 -8.94
CA ASP A 196 12.37 9.55 -8.64
C ASP A 196 12.52 9.96 -7.17
N GLY A 197 11.42 9.94 -6.42
CA GLY A 197 11.40 10.09 -4.97
C GLY A 197 12.11 8.95 -4.25
N PHE A 198 12.42 7.86 -4.94
CA PHE A 198 13.12 6.71 -4.39
C PHE A 198 14.34 6.36 -5.25
N ALA A 199 15.34 5.75 -4.60
CA ALA A 199 16.43 5.08 -5.27
C ALA A 199 16.52 3.67 -4.70
N TYR A 200 16.65 2.68 -5.58
CA TYR A 200 16.73 1.30 -5.16
C TYR A 200 17.67 0.48 -6.03
N GLN A 201 18.19 -0.58 -5.42
CA GLN A 201 18.93 -1.64 -6.10
C GLN A 201 18.19 -2.95 -5.92
N LYS A 202 18.13 -3.75 -6.98
CA LYS A 202 17.55 -5.08 -6.96
C LYS A 202 18.61 -6.09 -7.39
N SER A 203 18.83 -7.11 -6.58
CA SER A 203 19.71 -8.23 -6.90
C SER A 203 18.93 -9.54 -6.83
N MET A 204 19.33 -10.49 -7.67
CA MET A 204 18.78 -11.84 -7.71
C MET A 204 19.93 -12.81 -7.52
N ASP A 205 19.72 -13.78 -6.64
CA ASP A 205 20.60 -14.90 -6.40
C ASP A 205 19.89 -16.15 -6.91
N GLU A 206 20.26 -16.58 -8.11
CA GLU A 206 19.67 -17.74 -8.77
C GLU A 206 20.03 -19.04 -8.04
N GLU A 207 21.24 -19.14 -7.48
CA GLU A 207 21.74 -20.31 -6.76
C GLU A 207 20.92 -20.55 -5.49
N HIS A 208 20.72 -19.51 -4.68
CA HIS A 208 19.94 -19.60 -3.44
C HIS A 208 18.47 -19.26 -3.62
N SER A 209 18.03 -19.08 -4.87
CA SER A 209 16.63 -18.86 -5.20
C SER A 209 16.03 -17.68 -4.41
N SER A 210 16.74 -16.55 -4.39
CA SER A 210 16.38 -15.38 -3.60
C SER A 210 16.50 -14.06 -4.37
N MET A 211 15.76 -13.05 -3.91
CA MET A 211 15.76 -11.69 -4.44
C MET A 211 15.88 -10.70 -3.29
N GLN A 212 16.82 -9.76 -3.40
CA GLN A 212 16.98 -8.66 -2.47
C GLN A 212 16.66 -7.33 -3.15
N ILE A 213 15.95 -6.47 -2.43
CA ILE A 213 15.62 -5.10 -2.83
C ILE A 213 16.14 -4.18 -1.73
N ASP A 214 17.06 -3.31 -2.09
CA ASP A 214 17.62 -2.28 -1.22
C ASP A 214 17.07 -0.92 -1.64
N ILE A 215 16.32 -0.25 -0.76
CA ILE A 215 15.88 1.13 -0.94
C ILE A 215 16.91 2.05 -0.30
N GLU A 216 17.71 2.72 -1.13
CA GLU A 216 18.82 3.60 -0.74
C GLU A 216 18.37 5.05 -0.51
N LYS A 217 17.26 5.46 -1.15
CA LYS A 217 16.56 6.73 -0.92
C LYS A 217 15.07 6.45 -0.82
N CYS A 218 14.42 7.03 0.19
CA CYS A 218 13.01 6.81 0.46
C CYS A 218 12.27 8.15 0.57
N PHE A 219 11.34 8.40 -0.35
CA PHE A 219 10.54 9.62 -0.36
C PHE A 219 9.93 9.94 1.01
N PHE A 220 9.30 8.96 1.66
CA PHE A 220 8.64 9.17 2.96
C PHE A 220 9.63 9.46 4.09
N HIS A 221 10.84 8.88 4.04
CA HIS A 221 11.87 9.19 5.02
C HIS A 221 12.26 10.66 4.90
N ASP A 222 12.67 11.08 3.70
CA ASP A 222 13.14 12.44 3.42
C ASP A 222 12.02 13.46 3.67
N PHE A 223 10.82 13.20 3.14
CA PHE A 223 9.66 14.10 3.23
C PHE A 223 9.28 14.46 4.67
N PHE A 224 9.26 13.45 5.57
CA PHE A 224 8.91 13.67 6.96
C PHE A 224 10.09 14.16 7.79
N HIS A 225 11.32 13.81 7.41
CA HIS A 225 12.52 14.33 8.06
C HIS A 225 12.63 15.84 7.85
N ASP A 226 12.45 16.32 6.62
CA ASP A 226 12.49 17.74 6.25
C ASP A 226 11.41 18.60 6.92
N ARG A 227 10.43 17.97 7.57
CA ARG A 227 9.31 18.62 8.26
C ARG A 227 9.34 18.41 9.77
N ASP A 228 10.45 17.91 10.33
CA ASP A 228 10.58 17.58 11.75
C ASP A 228 9.48 16.62 12.26
N ARG A 229 9.08 15.66 11.41
CA ARG A 229 8.05 14.65 11.69
C ARG A 229 8.50 13.23 11.36
N LYS A 230 9.80 12.92 11.52
CA LYS A 230 10.39 11.61 11.19
C LYS A 230 9.66 10.38 11.75
N PHE A 231 8.91 10.50 12.84
CA PHE A 231 8.08 9.42 13.38
C PHE A 231 6.97 8.97 12.42
N LEU A 232 6.49 9.84 11.52
CA LEU A 232 5.49 9.50 10.50
C LEU A 232 6.05 8.57 9.42
N THR A 233 7.37 8.48 9.25
CA THR A 233 7.98 7.50 8.34
C THR A 233 7.59 6.09 8.77
N LYS A 234 7.54 5.79 10.08
CA LYS A 234 7.09 4.49 10.60
C LYS A 234 5.62 4.21 10.22
N VAL A 235 4.76 5.21 10.36
CA VAL A 235 3.33 5.11 9.98
C VAL A 235 3.19 4.79 8.49
N ALA A 236 3.90 5.52 7.62
CA ALA A 236 3.88 5.24 6.18
C ALA A 236 4.46 3.85 5.83
N CYS A 237 5.51 3.42 6.52
CA CYS A 237 6.10 2.08 6.34
C CYS A 237 5.14 0.95 6.72
N SER A 238 4.17 1.18 7.62
CA SER A 238 3.18 0.16 7.99
C SER A 238 2.30 -0.25 6.81
N TRP A 239 1.96 0.71 5.95
CA TRP A 239 1.15 0.48 4.75
C TRP A 239 1.85 -0.43 3.73
N TYR A 240 3.13 -0.16 3.48
CA TYR A 240 3.95 -1.00 2.63
C TYR A 240 4.15 -2.40 3.21
N HIS A 241 4.19 -2.51 4.54
CA HIS A 241 4.26 -3.80 5.22
C HIS A 241 2.94 -4.59 5.14
N THR A 242 1.79 -3.92 4.94
CA THR A 242 0.53 -4.61 4.69
C THR A 242 0.62 -5.53 3.48
N TRP A 243 1.43 -5.20 2.47
CA TRP A 243 1.59 -6.03 1.28
C TRP A 243 2.21 -7.40 1.58
N SER A 244 3.19 -7.46 2.48
CA SER A 244 3.82 -8.72 2.84
C SER A 244 2.86 -9.68 3.56
N LYS A 245 1.85 -9.16 4.26
CA LYS A 245 0.81 -9.98 4.91
C LYS A 245 -0.04 -10.76 3.90
N TYR A 246 -0.10 -10.29 2.65
CA TYR A 246 -0.87 -10.93 1.58
C TYR A 246 -0.05 -11.88 0.71
N VAL A 247 1.25 -12.02 0.98
CA VAL A 247 2.04 -13.10 0.41
C VAL A 247 1.67 -14.37 1.17
N ASP A 248 0.75 -15.14 0.59
CA ASP A 248 0.43 -16.49 1.07
C ASP A 248 1.66 -17.40 0.88
N VAL A 249 2.42 -17.57 1.96
CA VAL A 249 3.66 -18.34 1.98
C VAL A 249 3.42 -19.80 1.58
N GLU A 250 2.28 -20.38 1.96
CA GLU A 250 1.95 -21.77 1.63
C GLU A 250 1.63 -21.94 0.15
N LYS A 251 0.89 -20.99 -0.43
CA LYS A 251 0.51 -20.99 -1.84
C LYS A 251 1.66 -20.59 -2.76
N HIS A 252 2.52 -19.67 -2.33
CA HIS A 252 3.57 -19.10 -3.16
C HIS A 252 4.94 -19.74 -2.93
N HIS A 253 5.13 -20.48 -1.83
CA HIS A 253 6.42 -21.05 -1.41
C HIS A 253 7.53 -19.99 -1.35
N VAL A 254 7.19 -18.79 -0.87
CA VAL A 254 8.09 -17.64 -0.81
C VAL A 254 7.93 -16.97 0.54
N LYS A 255 9.06 -16.68 1.18
CA LYS A 255 9.14 -15.90 2.41
C LYS A 255 9.59 -14.48 2.08
N PHE A 256 8.79 -13.51 2.50
CA PHE A 256 9.19 -12.10 2.53
C PHE A 256 9.81 -11.78 3.89
N SER A 257 10.85 -10.97 3.92
CA SER A 257 11.47 -10.49 5.15
C SER A 257 11.97 -9.07 4.96
N ARG A 258 11.78 -8.22 5.98
CA ARG A 258 12.39 -6.89 6.03
C ARG A 258 13.57 -6.94 7.00
N VAL A 259 14.77 -6.86 6.45
CA VAL A 259 16.03 -7.00 7.21
C VAL A 259 16.39 -5.67 7.87
N ASN A 260 16.35 -4.57 7.11
CA ASN A 260 16.69 -3.21 7.57
C ASN A 260 15.52 -2.25 7.29
N CYS A 261 15.35 -1.20 8.11
CA CYS A 261 14.38 -0.12 7.88
C CYS A 261 14.94 1.26 8.25
N MET A 262 14.93 2.20 7.31
CA MET A 262 15.24 3.62 7.58
C MET A 262 14.35 4.22 8.67
N CYS A 263 13.11 3.74 8.81
CA CYS A 263 12.21 4.12 9.88
C CYS A 263 12.74 3.81 11.31
N LYS A 264 13.71 2.90 11.41
CA LYS A 264 14.40 2.49 12.65
C LYS A 264 15.80 3.08 12.80
N GLY A 265 16.22 3.94 11.87
CA GLY A 265 17.53 4.56 11.86
C GLY A 265 18.59 3.83 11.01
N ASP A 266 18.21 2.78 10.27
CA ASP A 266 19.13 2.15 9.31
C ASP A 266 19.41 3.08 8.12
N LYS A 267 20.56 2.88 7.46
CA LYS A 267 20.94 3.67 6.27
C LYS A 267 20.10 3.38 5.04
N LYS A 268 19.49 2.20 4.97
CA LYS A 268 18.65 1.75 3.85
C LYS A 268 17.59 0.78 4.33
N CYS A 269 16.50 0.65 3.56
CA CYS A 269 15.55 -0.44 3.78
C CYS A 269 15.99 -1.65 2.94
N THR A 270 16.04 -2.83 3.54
CA THR A 270 16.39 -4.07 2.83
C THR A 270 15.23 -5.05 2.92
N PHE A 271 14.72 -5.46 1.77
CA PHE A 271 13.67 -6.47 1.64
C PHE A 271 14.25 -7.70 0.97
N LEU A 272 13.95 -8.87 1.52
CA LEU A 272 14.40 -10.16 1.03
C LEU A 272 13.19 -11.03 0.70
N LEU A 273 13.15 -11.56 -0.51
CA LEU A 273 12.22 -12.60 -0.93
C LEU A 273 13.02 -13.87 -1.16
N LYS A 274 12.75 -14.92 -0.40
CA LYS A 274 13.45 -16.21 -0.52
C LYS A 274 12.46 -17.31 -0.84
N ARG A 275 12.75 -18.12 -1.87
CA ARG A 275 11.99 -19.34 -2.13
C ARG A 275 12.16 -20.31 -0.96
N MET A 276 11.09 -20.99 -0.62
CA MET A 276 11.08 -22.05 0.38
C MET A 276 11.07 -23.39 -0.35
N GLU A 277 11.97 -24.29 0.01
CA GLU A 277 11.98 -25.65 -0.53
C GLU A 277 11.04 -26.56 0.26
N LYS A 278 10.91 -26.30 1.57
CA LYS A 278 10.03 -27.03 2.47
C LYS A 278 9.28 -26.06 3.38
N LEU A 279 8.04 -26.40 3.76
CA LEU A 279 7.27 -25.65 4.76
C LEU A 279 8.03 -25.57 6.11
N GLN A 280 8.90 -26.52 6.39
CA GLN A 280 9.74 -26.57 7.60
C GLN A 280 10.78 -25.44 7.66
N ASP A 281 11.09 -24.79 6.52
CA ASP A 281 11.95 -23.60 6.44
C ASP A 281 11.26 -22.33 7.01
N LEU A 282 10.02 -22.48 7.53
CA LEU A 282 9.27 -21.44 8.24
C LEU A 282 9.97 -20.92 9.50
N GLN A 283 11.06 -21.54 9.98
CA GLN A 283 11.76 -21.09 11.19
C GLN A 283 12.00 -19.58 11.13
N VAL A 284 11.35 -18.90 12.07
CA VAL A 284 11.14 -17.47 12.06
C VAL A 284 12.44 -16.83 12.53
N ALA A 285 13.19 -16.19 11.61
CA ALA A 285 13.94 -15.02 12.05
C ALA A 285 12.85 -14.05 12.53
N PRO A 286 12.86 -13.60 13.80
CA PRO A 286 11.82 -12.74 14.33
C PRO A 286 11.66 -11.57 13.37
N ASP A 287 10.44 -11.43 12.82
CA ASP A 287 10.06 -10.20 12.13
C ASP A 287 10.48 -9.07 13.06
N VAL A 288 11.38 -8.19 12.63
CA VAL A 288 11.79 -7.09 13.49
C VAL A 288 10.53 -6.26 13.71
N PRO A 289 9.88 -6.32 14.89
CA PRO A 289 8.56 -5.75 15.06
C PRO A 289 8.65 -4.26 14.81
N LEU A 290 7.59 -3.64 14.29
CA LEU A 290 7.47 -2.17 14.31
C LEU A 290 7.19 -1.72 15.75
N ASN A 291 8.04 -2.06 16.71
CA ASN A 291 7.96 -1.51 18.07
C ASN A 291 8.35 -0.03 18.04
#